data_AF-A0A6I6F4M4-F1
#
_entry.id   AF-A0A6I6F4M4-F1
#
_cell.length_a   1.000
_cell.length_b   1.000
_cell.length_c   1.000
_cell.angle_alpha   90.00
_cell.angle_beta   90.00
_cell.angle_gamma   90.00
#
_symmetry.space_group_name_H-M   'P 1'
#
loop_
_entity.id
_entity.type
_entity.pdbx_description
1 polymer ?
#
loop_
_entity_poly.entity_id
_entity_poly.type
_entity_poly.pdbx_seq_one_letter_code
_entity_poly.pdbx_strand_id
1 'polypeptide(L)'
;MTEIVIQYVLVVLLILGLAYFVYLLKDKGISLKEDYYGITYTILNFLNNEEATPENVKKILRVVSKVVSYVEVSSRDEENDIKEEKALVLAKEAIDALGFENEVDDESLRNIIRLCTSIMPPTNKVANSDS
;
A
#
# COMPACT_ATOMS: atom_id res chain seq x y z
N MET A 1 9.81 33.33 39.56
CA MET A 1 8.65 33.99 38.89
C MET A 1 8.95 34.23 37.41
N THR A 2 9.97 35.01 37.05
CA THR A 2 10.33 35.32 35.65
C THR A 2 10.68 34.09 34.81
N GLU A 3 11.40 33.11 35.37
CA GLU A 3 11.75 31.86 34.67
C GLU A 3 10.53 31.03 34.29
N ILE A 4 9.54 30.96 35.17
CA ILE A 4 8.25 30.29 34.92
C ILE A 4 7.53 31.00 33.76
N VAL A 5 7.50 32.34 33.78
CA VAL A 5 6.88 33.13 32.70
C VAL A 5 7.58 32.87 31.35
N ILE A 6 8.91 32.81 31.33
CA ILE A 6 9.69 32.51 30.11
C ILE A 6 9.37 31.10 29.59
N GLN A 7 9.28 30.09 30.46
CA GLN A 7 8.91 28.74 30.04
C GLN A 7 7.52 28.69 29.40
N TYR A 8 6.53 29.38 29.97
CA TYR A 8 5.20 29.46 29.37
C TYR A 8 5.22 30.14 27.99
N VAL A 9 5.97 31.23 27.83
CA VAL A 9 6.12 31.89 26.53
C VAL A 9 6.77 30.97 25.50
N LEU A 10 7.78 30.20 25.89
CA LEU A 10 8.43 29.22 25.01
C LEU A 10 7.48 28.09 24.61
N VAL A 11 6.64 27.60 25.52
CA VAL A 11 5.63 26.59 25.22
C VAL A 11 4.60 27.13 24.23
N VAL A 12 4.13 28.36 24.41
CA VAL A 12 3.19 29.00 23.48
C VAL A 12 3.82 29.17 22.09
N LEU A 13 5.07 29.62 22.02
CA LEU A 13 5.80 29.74 20.75
C LEU A 13 6.00 28.39 20.06
N LEU A 14 6.27 27.33 20.82
CA LEU A 14 6.39 25.98 20.28
C LEU A 14 5.07 25.51 19.69
N ILE A 15 3.95 25.71 20.39
CA ILE A 15 2.62 25.34 19.89
C ILE A 15 2.28 26.11 18.61
N LEU A 16 2.58 27.40 18.55
CA LEU A 16 2.38 28.22 17.35
C LEU A 16 3.26 27.76 16.19
N GLY A 17 4.52 27.42 16.46
CA GLY A 17 5.45 26.88 15.47
C GLY A 17 4.97 25.55 14.89
N LEU A 18 4.50 24.64 15.75
CA LEU A 18 3.91 23.37 15.33
C LEU A 18 2.62 23.57 14.53
N ALA A 19 1.74 24.47 14.95
CA ALA A 19 0.52 24.79 14.22
C ALA A 19 0.82 25.35 12.82
N TYR A 20 1.82 26.24 12.71
CA TYR A 20 2.27 26.78 11.43
C TYR A 20 2.95 25.72 10.56
N PHE A 21 3.72 24.81 11.16
CA PHE A 21 4.32 23.69 10.45
C PHE A 21 3.24 22.75 9.87
N VAL A 22 2.21 22.40 10.64
CA VAL A 22 1.07 21.62 10.14
C VAL A 22 0.33 22.37 9.03
N TYR A 23 0.16 23.69 9.17
CA TYR A 23 -0.43 24.52 8.12
C TYR A 23 0.39 24.46 6.82
N LEU A 24 1.72 24.57 6.89
CA LEU A 24 2.61 24.44 5.72
C LEU A 24 2.54 23.06 5.08
N LEU A 25 2.45 21.99 5.87
CA LEU A 25 2.27 20.63 5.33
C LEU A 25 0.94 20.51 4.58
N LYS A 26 -0.13 21.08 5.12
CA LYS A 26 -1.45 21.11 4.47
C LYS A 26 -1.43 21.92 3.18
N ASP A 27 -0.78 23.07 3.16
CA ASP A 27 -0.65 23.95 1.98
C ASP A 27 0.13 23.27 0.84
N LYS A 28 1.12 22.45 1.19
CA LYS A 28 1.87 21.60 0.25
C LYS A 28 1.13 20.33 -0.19
N GLY A 29 -0.14 20.17 0.17
CA GLY A 29 -0.95 19.01 -0.22
C GLY A 29 -0.63 17.71 0.53
N ILE A 30 0.18 17.75 1.58
CA ILE A 30 0.51 16.57 2.39
C ILE A 30 -0.68 16.32 3.34
N SER A 31 -1.60 15.46 2.90
CA SER A 31 -2.75 15.06 3.70
C SER A 31 -2.32 14.05 4.78
N LEU A 32 -1.91 14.56 5.95
CA LEU A 32 -1.52 13.76 7.14
C LEU A 32 -2.60 12.78 7.63
N LYS A 33 -3.81 12.81 7.07
CA LYS A 33 -4.97 12.06 7.54
C LYS A 33 -5.17 10.71 6.84
N GLU A 34 -4.54 10.47 5.69
CA GLU A 34 -4.75 9.24 4.91
C GLU A 34 -3.50 8.39 4.68
N ASP A 35 -2.29 8.93 4.90
CA ASP A 35 -1.01 8.21 4.76
C ASP A 35 -0.61 7.40 6.00
N TYR A 36 -1.56 6.80 6.71
CA TYR A 36 -1.25 6.01 7.92
C TYR A 36 -0.38 4.77 7.62
N TYR A 37 -0.27 4.38 6.35
CA TYR A 37 0.57 3.30 5.89
C TYR A 37 1.41 3.77 4.70
N GLY A 38 2.51 4.53 4.92
CA GLY A 38 3.45 4.95 3.86
C GLY A 38 3.94 3.83 2.89
N ILE A 39 3.60 2.59 3.20
CA ILE A 39 3.49 1.43 2.30
C ILE A 39 2.76 1.78 0.99
N THR A 40 1.63 2.47 1.01
CA THR A 40 0.85 2.81 -0.19
C THR A 40 1.66 3.72 -1.12
N TYR A 41 2.29 4.76 -0.59
CA TYR A 41 3.17 5.65 -1.36
C TYR A 41 4.44 4.94 -1.88
N THR A 42 4.94 3.93 -1.17
CA THR A 42 6.17 3.22 -1.57
C THR A 42 5.88 2.11 -2.59
N ILE A 43 4.75 1.40 -2.44
CA ILE A 43 4.36 0.24 -3.26
C ILE A 43 3.52 0.65 -4.47
N LEU A 44 2.80 1.77 -4.42
CA LEU A 44 1.98 2.28 -5.52
C LEU A 44 2.54 3.57 -6.13
N ASN A 45 3.85 3.76 -6.06
CA ASN A 45 4.54 4.94 -6.61
C ASN A 45 4.43 5.04 -8.15
N PHE A 46 3.91 4.01 -8.83
CA PHE A 46 3.59 4.04 -10.26
C PHE A 46 2.28 4.78 -10.57
N LEU A 47 1.40 4.99 -9.59
CA LEU A 47 0.19 5.79 -9.78
C LEU A 47 0.54 7.28 -9.80
N ASN A 48 0.01 8.01 -10.77
CA ASN A 48 0.12 9.47 -10.78
C ASN A 48 -0.62 10.06 -9.55
N ASN A 49 -0.25 11.26 -9.10
CA ASN A 49 -0.88 11.89 -7.92
C ASN A 49 -2.41 12.07 -8.07
N GLU A 50 -2.91 12.17 -9.31
CA GLU A 50 -4.34 12.26 -9.62
C GLU A 50 -5.04 10.88 -9.63
N GLU A 51 -4.30 9.80 -9.89
CA GLU A 51 -4.81 8.43 -9.95
C GLU A 51 -4.67 7.68 -8.62
N ALA A 52 -3.76 8.12 -7.75
CA ALA A 52 -3.48 7.57 -6.41
C ALA A 52 -4.61 7.86 -5.39
N THR A 53 -5.87 7.85 -5.84
CA THR A 53 -7.02 7.98 -4.95
C THR A 53 -7.17 6.71 -4.10
N PRO A 54 -7.67 6.83 -2.85
CA PRO A 54 -7.93 5.66 -2.00
C PRO A 54 -8.83 4.60 -2.65
N GLU A 55 -9.74 5.03 -3.53
CA GLU A 55 -10.63 4.12 -4.27
C GLU A 55 -9.86 3.30 -5.31
N ASN A 56 -8.97 3.92 -6.08
CA ASN A 56 -8.15 3.25 -7.08
C ASN A 56 -7.13 2.31 -6.44
N VAL A 57 -6.49 2.76 -5.36
CA VAL A 57 -5.62 1.92 -4.51
C VAL A 57 -6.37 0.66 -4.08
N LYS A 58 -7.60 0.81 -3.58
CA LYS A 58 -8.44 -0.32 -3.16
C LYS A 58 -8.82 -1.23 -4.33
N LYS A 59 -9.08 -0.68 -5.52
CA LYS A 59 -9.37 -1.47 -6.74
C LYS A 59 -8.16 -2.33 -7.11
N ILE A 60 -6.96 -1.74 -7.16
CA ILE A 60 -5.71 -2.43 -7.49
C ILE A 60 -5.46 -3.57 -6.49
N LEU A 61 -5.44 -3.26 -5.19
CA LEU A 61 -5.20 -4.27 -4.15
C LEU A 61 -6.20 -5.43 -4.23
N ARG A 62 -7.47 -5.13 -4.51
CA ARG A 62 -8.51 -6.16 -4.65
C ARG A 62 -8.33 -7.02 -5.90
N VAL A 63 -7.92 -6.43 -7.02
CA VAL A 63 -7.66 -7.16 -8.26
C VAL A 63 -6.45 -8.07 -8.08
N VAL A 64 -5.32 -7.54 -7.57
CA VAL A 64 -4.11 -8.34 -7.34
C VAL A 64 -4.37 -9.46 -6.33
N SER A 65 -5.09 -9.19 -5.24
CA SER A 65 -5.47 -10.22 -4.26
C SER A 65 -6.28 -11.37 -4.88
N LYS A 66 -7.20 -11.08 -5.81
CA LYS A 66 -7.95 -12.10 -6.54
C LYS A 66 -7.06 -12.92 -7.46
N VAL A 67 -6.15 -12.27 -8.18
CA VAL A 67 -5.18 -12.95 -9.05
C VAL A 67 -4.30 -13.91 -8.25
N VAL A 68 -3.72 -13.42 -7.15
CA VAL A 68 -2.90 -14.26 -6.25
C VAL A 68 -3.70 -15.44 -5.72
N SER A 69 -4.94 -15.21 -5.28
CA SER A 69 -5.82 -16.28 -4.80
C SER A 69 -6.12 -17.32 -5.88
N TYR A 70 -6.31 -16.87 -7.12
CA TYR A 70 -6.52 -17.76 -8.26
C TYR A 70 -5.29 -18.62 -8.52
N VAL A 71 -4.11 -18.02 -8.60
CA VAL A 71 -2.85 -18.73 -8.85
C VAL A 71 -2.54 -19.73 -7.74
N GLU A 72 -2.75 -19.36 -6.47
CA GLU A 72 -2.54 -20.27 -5.34
C GLU A 72 -3.46 -21.50 -5.39
N VAL A 73 -4.68 -21.35 -5.91
CA VAL A 73 -5.62 -22.46 -6.04
C VAL A 73 -5.35 -23.28 -7.30
N SER A 74 -5.00 -22.65 -8.42
CA SER A 74 -4.80 -23.31 -9.71
C SER A 74 -3.46 -24.03 -9.82
N SER A 75 -2.43 -23.53 -9.12
CA SER A 75 -1.05 -23.98 -9.24
C SER A 75 -0.50 -24.47 -7.89
N ARG A 76 -1.30 -25.23 -7.12
CA ARG A 76 -0.93 -25.69 -5.77
C ARG A 76 0.42 -26.41 -5.71
N ASP A 77 0.68 -27.26 -6.68
CA ASP A 77 1.85 -28.15 -6.72
C ASP A 77 3.09 -27.52 -7.36
N GLU A 78 3.01 -26.25 -7.79
CA GLU A 78 4.11 -25.55 -8.41
C GLU A 78 4.99 -24.84 -7.37
N GLU A 79 6.26 -24.60 -7.73
CA GLU A 79 7.17 -23.81 -6.92
C GLU A 79 6.72 -22.35 -6.81
N ASN A 80 6.97 -21.72 -5.66
CA ASN A 80 6.53 -20.36 -5.38
C ASN A 80 7.04 -19.33 -6.40
N ASP A 81 8.26 -19.50 -6.93
CA ASP A 81 8.83 -18.61 -7.93
C ASP A 81 8.03 -18.65 -9.25
N ILE A 82 7.52 -19.83 -9.62
CA ILE A 82 6.67 -20.01 -10.80
C ILE A 82 5.29 -19.39 -10.56
N LYS A 83 4.74 -19.54 -9.35
CA LYS A 83 3.47 -18.91 -8.97
C LYS A 83 3.57 -17.39 -8.99
N GLU A 84 4.67 -16.82 -8.48
CA GLU A 84 4.89 -15.38 -8.49
C GLU A 84 4.93 -14.84 -9.92
N GLU A 85 5.64 -15.52 -10.83
CA GLU A 85 5.72 -15.10 -12.22
C GLU A 85 4.36 -15.17 -12.94
N LYS A 86 3.59 -16.24 -12.71
CA LYS A 86 2.21 -16.35 -13.23
C LYS A 86 1.30 -15.27 -12.68
N ALA A 87 1.40 -15.00 -11.37
CA ALA A 87 0.63 -13.94 -10.74
C ALA A 87 1.00 -12.57 -11.29
N LEU A 88 2.27 -12.33 -11.61
CA LEU A 88 2.73 -11.08 -12.21
C LEU A 88 2.08 -10.82 -13.56
N VAL A 89 2.15 -11.79 -14.48
CA VAL A 89 1.56 -11.65 -15.83
C VAL A 89 0.05 -11.39 -15.74
N LEU A 90 -0.66 -12.19 -14.95
CA LEU A 90 -2.11 -12.04 -14.78
C LEU A 90 -2.50 -10.75 -14.07
N ALA A 91 -1.70 -10.30 -13.10
CA ALA A 91 -1.96 -9.06 -12.39
C ALA A 91 -1.72 -7.85 -13.29
N LYS A 92 -0.72 -7.89 -14.18
CA LYS A 92 -0.44 -6.83 -15.15
C LYS A 92 -1.60 -6.68 -16.13
N GLU A 93 -2.04 -7.78 -16.73
CA GLU A 93 -3.24 -7.80 -17.61
C GLU A 93 -4.50 -7.27 -16.89
N ALA A 94 -4.69 -7.67 -15.62
CA ALA A 94 -5.86 -7.25 -14.86
C ALA A 94 -5.81 -5.78 -14.41
N ILE A 95 -4.61 -5.21 -14.22
CA ILE A 95 -4.45 -3.78 -13.93
C ILE A 95 -4.56 -2.95 -15.21
N ASP A 96 -4.01 -3.40 -16.34
CA ASP A 96 -4.15 -2.72 -17.63
C ASP A 96 -5.64 -2.58 -18.01
N ALA A 97 -6.45 -3.58 -17.68
CA ALA A 97 -7.90 -3.54 -17.86
C ALA A 97 -8.62 -2.48 -16.99
N LEU A 98 -7.97 -1.91 -15.96
CA LEU A 98 -8.49 -0.80 -15.16
C LEU A 98 -8.31 0.56 -15.84
N GLY A 99 -7.45 0.64 -16.87
CA GLY A 99 -7.30 1.83 -17.71
C GLY A 99 -6.55 3.00 -17.04
N PHE A 100 -5.55 2.71 -16.20
CA PHE A 100 -4.65 3.73 -15.68
C PHE A 100 -3.75 4.30 -16.79
N GLU A 101 -3.38 5.57 -16.68
CA GLU A 101 -2.55 6.25 -17.68
C GLU A 101 -1.08 5.83 -17.63
N ASN A 102 -0.59 5.45 -16.45
CA ASN A 102 0.78 5.00 -16.25
C ASN A 102 0.92 3.49 -16.31
N GLU A 103 2.02 3.03 -16.91
CA GLU A 103 2.41 1.63 -16.87
C GLU A 103 2.84 1.24 -15.45
N VAL A 104 2.38 0.07 -15.00
CA VAL A 104 2.73 -0.47 -13.69
C VAL A 104 4.14 -1.04 -13.70
N ASP A 105 4.97 -0.58 -12.78
CA ASP A 105 6.29 -1.14 -12.53
C ASP A 105 6.19 -2.58 -11.99
N ASP A 106 6.90 -3.50 -12.64
CA ASP A 106 6.87 -4.94 -12.31
C ASP A 106 7.32 -5.21 -10.88
N GLU A 107 8.32 -4.46 -10.36
CA GLU A 107 8.83 -4.66 -9.01
C GLU A 107 7.80 -4.23 -7.95
N SER A 108 7.15 -3.09 -8.17
CA SER A 108 6.03 -2.62 -7.37
C SER A 108 4.91 -3.66 -7.34
N LEU A 109 4.57 -4.24 -8.49
CA LEU A 109 3.54 -5.26 -8.60
C LEU A 109 3.94 -6.58 -7.90
N ARG A 110 5.19 -7.03 -8.03
CA ARG A 110 5.74 -8.16 -7.27
C ARG A 110 5.63 -7.94 -5.77
N ASN A 111 5.91 -6.72 -5.29
CA ASN A 111 5.77 -6.38 -3.87
C ASN A 111 4.32 -6.49 -3.40
N ILE A 112 3.34 -6.06 -4.21
CA ILE A 112 1.90 -6.24 -3.89
C ILE A 112 1.55 -7.73 -3.88
N ILE A 113 2.04 -8.51 -4.85
CA ILE A 113 1.81 -9.96 -4.93
C ILE A 113 2.32 -10.65 -3.67
N ARG A 114 3.56 -10.39 -3.27
CA ARG A 114 4.17 -10.94 -2.05
C ARG A 114 3.44 -10.50 -0.78
N LEU A 115 2.97 -9.25 -0.74
CA LEU A 115 2.14 -8.77 0.36
C LEU A 115 0.82 -9.57 0.42
N CYS A 116 0.14 -9.75 -0.72
CA CYS A 116 -1.09 -10.52 -0.80
C CYS A 116 -0.87 -11.98 -0.36
N THR A 117 0.16 -12.66 -0.87
CA THR A 117 0.46 -14.04 -0.48
C THR A 117 0.79 -14.16 1.01
N SER A 118 1.54 -13.21 1.58
CA SER A 118 1.90 -13.24 3.01
C SER A 118 0.70 -13.14 3.97
N ILE A 119 -0.40 -12.54 3.53
CA ILE A 119 -1.63 -12.37 4.33
C ILE A 119 -2.57 -13.56 4.12
N MET A 120 -2.39 -14.36 3.07
CA MET A 120 -3.21 -15.52 2.79
C MET A 120 -2.85 -16.70 3.72
N PRO A 121 -3.84 -17.55 4.07
CA PRO A 121 -3.56 -18.77 4.79
C PRO A 121 -2.63 -19.68 3.95
N PRO A 122 -1.65 -20.36 4.56
CA PRO A 122 -0.72 -21.20 3.85
C PRO A 122 -1.45 -22.36 3.16
N THR A 123 -1.38 -22.38 1.83
CA THR A 123 -1.99 -23.40 0.95
C THR A 123 -1.31 -24.76 1.05
N ASN A 124 -0.06 -24.82 1.55
CA ASN A 124 0.70 -26.06 1.76
C ASN A 124 0.35 -26.82 3.06
N LYS A 125 -0.66 -26.40 3.83
CA LYS A 125 -1.23 -27.24 4.89
C LYS A 125 -2.31 -28.16 4.30
N VAL A 126 -1.83 -29.34 3.92
CA VAL A 126 -2.60 -30.50 3.47
C VAL A 126 -3.75 -30.82 4.43
N ALA A 127 -4.89 -31.15 3.84
CA ALA A 127 -5.99 -31.91 4.41
C ALA A 127 -5.53 -32.99 5.40
N ASN A 128 -5.71 -32.77 6.70
CA ASN A 128 -5.71 -33.80 7.75
C ASN A 128 -6.32 -33.23 9.04
N SER A 129 -7.62 -32.94 8.97
CA SER A 129 -8.58 -32.80 10.07
C SER A 129 -9.91 -32.48 9.35
N ASP A 130 -10.84 -33.39 9.12
CA ASP A 130 -11.39 -34.34 10.07
C ASP A 130 -11.85 -35.61 9.34
N SER A 131 -11.37 -36.76 9.83
CA SER A 131 -11.99 -38.08 9.69
C SER A 131 -12.75 -38.40 10.96
#